data_AF-A0A8H8SUF7-F1
#
_entry.id   AF-A0A8H8SUF7-F1
#
_cell.length_a   1.000
_cell.length_b   1.000
_cell.length_c   1.000
_cell.angle_alpha   90.00
_cell.angle_beta   90.00
_cell.angle_gamma   90.00
#
_symmetry.space_group_name_H-M   'P 1'
#
loop_
_entity.id
_entity.type
_entity.pdbx_description
1 polymer ?
#
loop_
_entity_poly.entity_id
_entity_poly.type
_entity_poly.pdbx_seq_one_letter_code
_entity_poly.pdbx_strand_id
1 'polypeptide(L)'
;MSFLPESPRYLIKRGRDDAARQSLGRLLSVSPDDSAVLQELADIKAAQRAKRARRLQLTGINFIFYYGTTFFQNSGIKNPFLITIATNVVNVGMTIPGIYSSTRPVVVASCSSALLAMSMSTASNWLWNFGIGYATPYLVNSGAGNANLGVKVFFIWGGTCVGCFLFTFFLIPETKGLSLEQIDILYQNTNAIRSVSYRRQLIAEDVRPAAPDAVAPMPKEKVDQVHKEHV
;
A
#
# COMPACT_ATOMS: atom_id res chain seq x y z
N MET A 1 12.82 -13.00 35.91
CA MET A 1 12.19 -12.59 34.64
C MET A 1 13.27 -11.99 33.74
N SER A 2 14.33 -12.75 33.43
CA SER A 2 15.63 -12.17 32.99
C SER A 2 16.27 -12.87 31.78
N PHE A 3 15.57 -13.75 31.07
CA PHE A 3 16.16 -14.61 30.03
C PHE A 3 15.41 -14.60 28.69
N LEU A 4 14.66 -13.55 28.38
CA LEU A 4 14.11 -13.39 27.03
C LEU A 4 15.16 -12.72 26.12
N PRO A 5 15.60 -13.35 25.02
CA PRO A 5 16.53 -12.72 24.09
C PRO A 5 15.92 -11.43 23.52
N GLU A 6 16.74 -10.37 23.41
CA GLU A 6 16.28 -9.10 22.84
C GLU A 6 15.81 -9.31 21.40
N SER A 7 14.66 -8.69 21.06
CA SER A 7 14.10 -8.76 19.71
C SER A 7 15.12 -8.31 18.66
N PRO A 8 15.34 -9.09 17.57
CA PRO A 8 16.23 -8.67 16.49
C PRO A 8 15.90 -7.30 15.93
N ARG A 9 14.61 -6.95 15.86
CA ARG A 9 14.15 -5.63 15.38
C ARG A 9 14.61 -4.48 16.28
N TYR A 10 14.69 -4.72 17.59
CA TYR A 10 15.17 -3.75 18.57
C TYR A 10 16.69 -3.56 18.46
N LEU A 11 17.44 -4.65 18.33
CA LEU A 11 18.90 -4.64 18.17
C LEU A 11 19.34 -3.90 16.90
N ILE A 12 18.65 -4.14 15.77
CA ILE A 12 18.87 -3.43 14.51
C ILE A 12 18.58 -1.93 14.66
N LYS A 13 17.52 -1.55 15.39
CA LYS A 13 17.19 -0.13 15.65
C LYS A 13 18.29 0.58 16.46
N ARG A 14 19.04 -0.17 17.29
CA ARG A 14 20.18 0.31 18.08
C ARG A 14 21.52 0.23 17.33
N GLY A 15 21.53 -0.22 16.07
CA GLY A 15 22.76 -0.41 15.28
C GLY A 15 23.62 -1.60 15.71
N ARG A 16 23.06 -2.53 16.50
CA ARG A 16 23.78 -3.71 17.03
C ARG A 16 23.55 -4.91 16.11
N ASP A 17 24.12 -4.84 14.91
CA ASP A 17 23.85 -5.81 13.85
C ASP A 17 24.36 -7.22 14.17
N ASP A 18 25.52 -7.36 14.82
CA ASP A 18 26.07 -8.67 15.20
C ASP A 18 25.21 -9.37 16.25
N ALA A 19 24.73 -8.62 17.23
CA ALA A 19 23.81 -9.14 18.23
C ALA A 19 22.45 -9.51 17.59
N ALA A 20 22.01 -8.75 16.59
CA ALA A 20 20.80 -9.06 15.85
C ALA A 20 20.95 -10.35 15.03
N ARG A 21 22.11 -10.58 14.40
CA ARG A 21 22.43 -11.84 13.70
C ARG A 21 22.42 -13.03 14.66
N GLN A 22 23.05 -12.91 15.83
CA GLN A 22 23.01 -13.96 16.84
C GLN A 22 21.59 -14.25 17.35
N SER A 23 20.78 -13.20 17.55
CA SER A 23 19.37 -13.35 17.95
C SER A 23 18.52 -14.01 16.85
N LEU A 24 18.74 -13.64 15.58
CA LEU A 24 18.08 -14.26 14.42
C LEU A 24 18.49 -15.72 14.21
N GLY A 25 19.79 -16.04 14.31
CA GLY A 25 20.29 -17.41 14.21
C GLY A 25 19.68 -18.33 15.27
N ARG A 26 19.51 -17.83 16.51
CA ARG A 26 18.79 -18.55 17.57
C ARG A 26 17.31 -18.78 17.23
N LEU A 27 16.64 -17.81 16.61
CA LEU A 27 15.22 -17.93 16.24
C LEU A 27 15.00 -18.88 15.06
N LEU A 28 15.90 -18.83 14.07
CA LEU A 28 15.84 -19.66 12.87
C LEU A 28 16.52 -21.04 13.07
N SER A 29 17.12 -21.29 14.23
CA SER A 29 17.89 -22.50 14.56
C SER A 29 19.03 -22.80 13.57
N VAL A 30 19.65 -21.74 13.04
CA VAL A 30 20.75 -21.81 12.06
C VAL A 30 21.94 -20.96 12.52
N SER A 31 23.08 -21.13 11.85
CA SER A 31 24.28 -20.34 12.14
C SER A 31 24.03 -18.83 11.97
N PRO A 32 24.58 -17.96 12.83
CA PRO A 32 24.50 -16.50 12.67
C PRO A 32 25.09 -15.95 11.36
N ASP A 33 25.91 -16.74 10.67
CA ASP A 33 26.54 -16.42 9.39
C ASP A 33 25.87 -17.13 8.20
N ASP A 34 24.76 -17.83 8.43
CA ASP A 34 23.97 -18.47 7.38
C ASP A 34 23.33 -17.41 6.46
N SER A 35 23.22 -17.71 5.17
CA SER A 35 22.63 -16.82 4.17
C SER A 35 21.19 -16.45 4.51
N ALA A 36 20.43 -17.37 5.12
CA ALA A 36 19.07 -17.10 5.58
C ALA A 36 19.01 -16.00 6.66
N VAL A 37 19.95 -15.99 7.60
CA VAL A 37 20.03 -14.97 8.67
C VAL A 37 20.43 -13.61 8.08
N LEU A 38 21.37 -13.60 7.14
CA LEU A 38 21.81 -12.39 6.46
C LEU A 38 20.69 -11.77 5.62
N GLN A 39 19.90 -12.60 4.95
CA GLN A 39 18.75 -12.18 4.17
C GLN A 39 17.66 -11.55 5.06
N GLU A 40 17.28 -12.22 6.15
CA GLU A 40 16.31 -11.69 7.13
C GLU A 40 16.79 -10.38 7.77
N LEU A 41 18.08 -10.28 8.09
CA LEU A 41 18.67 -9.05 8.60
C LEU A 41 18.55 -7.90 7.58
N ALA A 42 18.81 -8.19 6.30
CA ALA A 42 18.70 -7.23 5.21
C ALA A 42 17.25 -6.75 5.02
N ASP A 43 16.29 -7.67 5.04
CA ASP A 43 14.86 -7.37 4.87
C ASP A 43 14.31 -6.54 6.04
N ILE A 44 14.68 -6.87 7.28
CA ILE A 44 14.28 -6.08 8.46
C ILE A 44 14.86 -4.66 8.36
N LYS A 45 16.12 -4.50 7.95
CA LYS A 45 16.74 -3.18 7.77
C LYS A 45 16.05 -2.40 6.65
N ALA A 46 15.73 -3.04 5.52
CA ALA A 46 15.00 -2.43 4.42
C ALA A 46 13.60 -1.94 4.87
N ALA A 47 12.86 -2.79 5.59
CA ALA A 47 11.55 -2.44 6.14
C ALA A 47 11.62 -1.28 7.17
N GLN A 48 12.69 -1.20 7.96
CA GLN A 48 12.88 -0.09 8.90
C GLN A 48 13.26 1.22 8.19
N ARG A 49 14.11 1.16 7.14
CA ARG A 49 14.43 2.31 6.28
C ARG A 49 13.18 2.84 5.59
N ALA A 50 12.32 1.96 5.08
CA ALA A 50 11.01 2.30 4.50
C ALA A 50 10.11 3.04 5.51
N LYS A 51 9.97 2.50 6.73
CA LYS A 51 9.20 3.14 7.81
C LYS A 51 9.77 4.49 8.23
N ARG A 52 11.09 4.66 8.19
CA ARG A 52 11.75 5.94 8.50
C ARG A 52 11.47 6.96 7.40
N ALA A 53 11.59 6.59 6.13
CA ALA A 53 11.26 7.46 5.00
C ALA A 53 9.80 7.93 5.06
N ARG A 54 8.85 7.04 5.38
CA ARG A 54 7.42 7.40 5.57
C ARG A 54 7.22 8.44 6.67
N ARG A 55 7.96 8.35 7.77
CA ARG A 55 7.88 9.33 8.87
C ARG A 55 8.42 10.71 8.50
N LEU A 56 9.45 10.79 7.66
CA LEU A 56 9.97 12.07 7.15
C LEU A 56 9.02 12.72 6.13
N GLN A 57 8.29 11.94 5.34
CA GLN A 57 7.25 12.50 4.46
C GLN A 57 6.12 13.15 5.27
N LEU A 58 5.78 12.58 6.44
CA LEU A 58 4.74 13.12 7.32
C LEU A 58 5.09 14.48 7.95
N THR A 59 6.35 14.94 7.96
CA THR A 59 6.70 16.21 8.61
C THR A 59 6.69 17.40 7.67
N GLY A 60 7.20 17.25 6.44
CA GLY A 60 7.27 18.35 5.47
C GLY A 60 5.98 18.57 4.69
N ILE A 61 5.33 17.49 4.23
CA ILE A 61 4.14 17.58 3.39
C ILE A 61 2.94 18.10 4.22
N ASN A 62 2.78 17.60 5.46
CA ASN A 62 1.69 18.02 6.34
C ASN A 62 1.77 19.50 6.72
N PHE A 63 2.97 20.07 6.87
CA PHE A 63 3.12 21.51 7.11
C PHE A 63 2.46 22.33 5.98
N ILE A 64 2.66 21.93 4.73
CA ILE A 64 2.07 22.61 3.58
C ILE A 64 0.54 22.40 3.53
N PHE A 65 0.02 21.22 3.92
CA PHE A 65 -1.43 21.00 3.96
C PHE A 65 -2.14 21.79 5.05
N TYR A 66 -1.54 21.90 6.24
CA TYR A 66 -2.18 22.57 7.37
C TYR A 66 -1.91 24.08 7.41
N TYR A 67 -0.74 24.52 6.93
CA TYR A 67 -0.30 25.92 7.06
C TYR A 67 0.12 26.56 5.73
N GLY A 68 0.08 25.84 4.60
CA GLY A 68 0.51 26.37 3.31
C GLY A 68 -0.27 27.59 2.86
N THR A 69 -1.59 27.60 3.04
CA THR A 69 -2.44 28.76 2.70
C THR A 69 -2.05 30.00 3.50
N THR A 70 -1.83 29.87 4.81
CA THR A 70 -1.38 30.96 5.69
C THR A 70 0.02 31.46 5.32
N PHE A 71 0.95 30.55 5.04
CA PHE A 71 2.31 30.88 4.65
C PHE A 71 2.37 31.68 3.32
N PHE A 72 1.63 31.23 2.30
CA PHE A 72 1.59 31.89 1.00
C PHE A 72 0.72 33.17 1.00
N GLN A 73 -0.28 33.28 1.88
CA GLN A 73 -1.00 34.53 2.11
C GLN A 73 -0.10 35.62 2.69
N ASN A 74 0.75 35.27 3.66
CA ASN A 74 1.76 36.19 4.20
C ASN A 74 2.82 36.58 3.17
N SER A 75 2.97 35.78 2.11
CA SER A 75 3.84 36.06 0.96
C SER A 75 3.17 36.93 -0.12
N GLY A 76 1.91 37.34 0.07
CA GLY A 76 1.18 38.26 -0.82
C GLY A 76 0.12 37.61 -1.72
N ILE A 77 -0.01 36.29 -1.75
CA ILE A 77 -1.04 35.59 -2.55
C ILE A 77 -2.32 35.47 -1.72
N LYS A 78 -3.26 36.39 -1.95
CA LYS A 78 -4.48 36.47 -1.12
C LYS A 78 -5.52 35.39 -1.42
N ASN A 79 -5.46 34.73 -2.57
CA ASN A 79 -6.46 33.75 -2.99
C ASN A 79 -6.07 32.33 -2.53
N PRO A 80 -6.75 31.73 -1.52
CA PRO A 80 -6.43 30.40 -1.01
C PRO A 80 -6.64 29.29 -2.05
N PHE A 81 -7.56 29.51 -2.99
CA PHE A 81 -7.83 28.55 -4.07
C PHE A 81 -6.64 28.45 -5.02
N LEU A 82 -6.05 29.59 -5.41
CA LEU A 82 -4.85 29.60 -6.26
C LEU A 82 -3.66 28.93 -5.57
N ILE A 83 -3.50 29.13 -4.26
CA ILE A 83 -2.46 28.47 -3.46
C ILE A 83 -2.67 26.94 -3.49
N THR A 84 -3.90 26.48 -3.26
CA THR A 84 -4.24 25.05 -3.24
C THR A 84 -3.98 24.40 -4.61
N ILE A 85 -4.39 25.07 -5.69
CA ILE A 85 -4.14 24.64 -7.06
C ILE A 85 -2.64 24.56 -7.34
N ALA A 86 -1.89 25.63 -7.06
CA ALA A 86 -0.45 25.67 -7.31
C ALA A 86 0.30 24.57 -6.55
N THR A 87 -0.03 24.36 -5.29
CA THR A 87 0.57 23.32 -4.45
C THR A 87 0.28 21.92 -4.99
N ASN A 88 -0.95 21.68 -5.42
CA ASN A 88 -1.35 20.39 -5.97
C ASN A 88 -0.73 20.14 -7.36
N VAL A 89 -0.59 21.17 -8.21
CA VAL A 89 0.13 21.06 -9.49
C VAL A 89 1.59 20.70 -9.26
N VAL A 90 2.27 21.34 -8.29
CA VAL A 90 3.65 20.99 -7.94
C VAL A 90 3.73 19.53 -7.47
N ASN A 91 2.78 19.07 -6.65
CA ASN A 91 2.74 17.67 -6.18
C ASN A 91 2.56 16.67 -7.34
N VAL A 92 1.69 16.98 -8.30
CA VAL A 92 1.50 16.14 -9.50
C VAL A 92 2.71 16.20 -10.43
N GLY A 93 3.31 17.38 -10.62
CA GLY A 93 4.53 17.53 -11.43
C GLY A 93 5.71 16.76 -10.84
N MET A 94 5.90 16.82 -9.52
CA MET A 94 6.96 16.09 -8.80
C MET A 94 6.71 14.59 -8.72
N THR A 95 5.50 14.13 -9.05
CA THR A 95 5.16 12.71 -9.11
C THR A 95 5.85 12.02 -10.30
N ILE A 96 6.02 12.68 -11.44
CA ILE A 96 6.62 12.10 -12.65
C ILE A 96 8.13 11.77 -12.42
N PRO A 97 8.97 12.69 -11.90
CA PRO A 97 10.35 12.35 -11.51
C PRO A 97 10.41 11.26 -10.43
N GLY A 98 9.45 11.23 -9.50
CA GLY A 98 9.35 10.21 -8.46
C GLY A 98 9.12 8.81 -9.03
N ILE A 99 8.20 8.68 -9.99
CA ILE A 99 7.95 7.41 -10.69
C ILE A 99 9.15 7.03 -11.56
N TYR A 100 9.68 7.97 -12.34
CA TYR A 100 10.82 7.72 -13.23
C TYR A 100 12.07 7.28 -12.48
N SER A 101 12.36 7.88 -11.33
CA SER A 101 13.48 7.46 -10.47
C SER A 101 13.24 6.09 -9.84
N SER A 102 11.99 5.76 -9.50
CA SER A 102 11.60 4.47 -8.94
C SER A 102 11.68 3.32 -9.95
N THR A 103 11.42 3.58 -11.23
CA THR A 103 11.45 2.57 -12.31
C THR A 103 12.83 2.35 -12.93
N ARG A 104 13.89 3.07 -12.50
CA ARG A 104 15.25 2.85 -13.02
C ARG A 104 15.76 1.45 -12.63
N PRO A 105 16.41 0.70 -13.52
CA PRO A 105 16.84 -0.69 -13.25
C PRO A 105 17.69 -0.84 -11.99
N VAL A 106 18.60 0.12 -11.73
CA VAL A 106 19.46 0.14 -10.54
C VAL A 106 18.69 0.31 -9.24
N VAL A 107 17.59 1.07 -9.27
CA VAL A 107 16.73 1.32 -8.11
C VAL A 107 15.77 0.16 -7.90
N VAL A 108 15.20 -0.39 -8.97
CA VAL A 108 14.37 -1.61 -8.94
C VAL A 108 15.14 -2.80 -8.38
N ALA A 109 16.41 -2.98 -8.79
CA ALA A 109 17.26 -4.05 -8.27
C ALA A 109 17.60 -3.89 -6.78
N SER A 110 17.60 -2.66 -6.26
CA SER A 110 17.98 -2.34 -4.87
C SER A 110 16.78 -2.17 -3.92
N CYS A 111 15.56 -2.20 -4.44
CA CYS A 111 14.36 -1.76 -3.74
C CYS A 111 13.28 -2.84 -3.83
N SER A 112 12.69 -3.23 -2.70
CA SER A 112 11.60 -4.21 -2.69
C SER A 112 10.42 -3.74 -3.55
N SER A 113 9.78 -4.64 -4.29
CA SER A 113 8.56 -4.36 -5.09
C SER A 113 7.46 -3.64 -4.29
N ALA A 114 7.37 -3.92 -2.99
CA ALA A 114 6.48 -3.24 -2.05
C ALA A 114 6.72 -1.71 -1.95
N LEU A 115 7.98 -1.25 -2.03
CA LEU A 115 8.31 0.18 -1.98
C LEU A 115 7.86 0.91 -3.24
N LEU A 116 7.95 0.26 -4.40
CA LEU A 116 7.46 0.78 -5.67
C LEU A 116 5.93 0.91 -5.66
N ALA A 117 5.23 -0.11 -5.17
CA ALA A 117 3.76 -0.06 -5.03
C ALA A 117 3.31 1.08 -4.09
N MET A 118 4.03 1.31 -2.98
CA MET A 118 3.72 2.39 -2.05
C MET A 118 3.98 3.79 -2.64
N SER A 119 5.05 3.99 -3.41
CA SER A 119 5.32 5.28 -4.06
C SER A 119 4.30 5.58 -5.14
N MET A 120 3.94 4.58 -5.96
CA MET A 120 2.88 4.70 -6.96
C MET A 120 1.52 5.00 -6.33
N SER A 121 1.17 4.34 -5.23
CA SER A 121 -0.08 4.59 -4.50
C SER A 121 -0.14 6.03 -3.96
N THR A 122 0.97 6.53 -3.43
CA THR A 122 1.07 7.90 -2.90
C THR A 122 0.94 8.92 -4.02
N ALA A 123 1.64 8.69 -5.13
CA ALA A 123 1.54 9.47 -6.36
C ALA A 123 0.09 9.56 -6.90
N SER A 124 -0.60 8.42 -7.02
CA SER A 124 -2.00 8.38 -7.47
C SER A 124 -2.93 9.14 -6.53
N ASN A 125 -2.70 9.06 -5.22
CA ASN A 125 -3.48 9.81 -4.23
C ASN A 125 -3.36 11.33 -4.47
N TRP A 126 -2.13 11.84 -4.70
CA TRP A 126 -1.92 13.25 -4.99
C TRP A 126 -2.60 13.72 -6.27
N LEU A 127 -2.56 12.91 -7.32
CA LEU A 127 -3.24 13.19 -8.58
C LEU A 127 -4.75 13.32 -8.41
N TRP A 128 -5.37 12.38 -7.69
CA TRP A 128 -6.81 12.42 -7.44
C TRP A 128 -7.21 13.58 -6.50
N ASN A 129 -6.40 13.88 -5.49
CA ASN A 129 -6.63 15.05 -4.62
C ASN A 129 -6.56 16.37 -5.41
N PHE A 130 -5.62 16.49 -6.37
CA PHE A 130 -5.59 17.63 -7.29
C PHE A 130 -6.86 17.71 -8.12
N GLY A 131 -7.26 16.61 -8.77
CA GLY A 131 -8.45 16.57 -9.61
C GLY A 131 -9.71 16.98 -8.85
N ILE A 132 -9.89 16.48 -7.63
CA ILE A 132 -10.99 16.87 -6.74
C ILE A 132 -10.89 18.34 -6.37
N GLY A 133 -9.71 18.82 -5.97
CA GLY A 133 -9.49 20.24 -5.61
C GLY A 133 -9.77 21.20 -6.76
N TYR A 134 -9.45 20.82 -8.00
CA TYR A 134 -9.74 21.59 -9.21
C TYR A 134 -11.23 21.53 -9.61
N ALA A 135 -11.83 20.35 -9.56
CA ALA A 135 -13.21 20.14 -10.03
C ALA A 135 -14.27 20.63 -9.04
N THR A 136 -14.01 20.57 -7.73
CA THR A 136 -15.01 20.87 -6.68
C THR A 136 -15.62 22.28 -6.79
N PRO A 137 -14.86 23.37 -6.99
CA PRO A 137 -15.43 24.70 -7.16
C PRO A 137 -16.34 24.80 -8.39
N TYR A 138 -15.94 24.22 -9.52
CA TYR A 138 -16.77 24.20 -10.74
C TYR A 138 -18.07 23.42 -10.51
N LEU A 139 -18.00 22.30 -9.78
CA LEU A 139 -19.16 21.47 -9.50
C LEU A 139 -20.14 22.12 -8.51
N VAL A 140 -19.64 22.76 -7.45
CA VAL A 140 -20.47 23.20 -6.31
C VAL A 140 -20.89 24.66 -6.39
N ASN A 141 -20.03 25.55 -6.90
CA ASN A 141 -20.29 26.99 -6.84
C ASN A 141 -21.42 27.42 -7.77
N SER A 142 -22.15 28.44 -7.36
CA SER A 142 -23.18 29.08 -8.18
C SER A 142 -22.55 30.16 -9.08
N GLY A 143 -23.03 30.29 -10.32
CA GLY A 143 -22.58 31.32 -11.26
C GLY A 143 -22.55 30.86 -12.71
N ALA A 144 -22.52 31.81 -13.66
CA ALA A 144 -22.39 31.50 -15.08
C ALA A 144 -21.06 30.79 -15.36
N GLY A 145 -21.12 29.60 -15.96
CA GLY A 145 -19.95 28.76 -16.22
C GLY A 145 -19.63 27.72 -15.13
N ASN A 146 -20.38 27.66 -14.03
CA ASN A 146 -20.27 26.59 -13.02
C ASN A 146 -21.46 25.63 -13.13
N ALA A 147 -21.25 24.35 -12.78
CA ALA A 147 -22.31 23.34 -12.83
C ALA A 147 -23.37 23.51 -11.73
N ASN A 148 -23.05 24.24 -10.64
CA ASN A 148 -23.97 24.61 -9.56
C ASN A 148 -24.78 23.40 -9.00
N LEU A 149 -24.12 22.26 -8.85
CA LEU A 149 -24.73 21.04 -8.34
C LEU A 149 -25.01 21.12 -6.83
N GLY A 150 -24.29 21.97 -6.09
CA GLY A 150 -24.41 22.08 -4.64
C GLY A 150 -24.25 20.71 -3.96
N VAL A 151 -25.21 20.35 -3.10
CA VAL A 151 -25.22 19.03 -2.42
C VAL A 151 -25.43 17.84 -3.36
N LYS A 152 -25.88 18.03 -4.60
CA LYS A 152 -26.09 16.92 -5.54
C LYS A 152 -24.78 16.25 -5.97
N VAL A 153 -23.62 16.89 -5.73
CA VAL A 153 -22.29 16.28 -5.93
C VAL A 153 -22.13 14.97 -5.14
N PHE A 154 -22.83 14.81 -4.02
CA PHE A 154 -22.80 13.57 -3.23
C PHE A 154 -23.41 12.37 -3.97
N PHE A 155 -24.29 12.56 -4.95
CA PHE A 155 -24.77 11.46 -5.80
C PHE A 155 -23.70 10.95 -6.75
N ILE A 156 -22.83 11.84 -7.25
CA ILE A 156 -21.68 11.46 -8.07
C ILE A 156 -20.70 10.65 -7.22
N TRP A 157 -20.42 11.12 -6.00
CA TRP A 157 -19.55 10.42 -5.06
C TRP A 157 -20.12 9.07 -4.60
N GLY A 158 -21.43 9.02 -4.32
CA GLY A 158 -22.12 7.78 -4.01
C GLY A 158 -22.06 6.77 -5.16
N GLY A 159 -22.25 7.23 -6.41
CA GLY A 159 -22.14 6.41 -7.61
C GLY A 159 -20.72 5.84 -7.80
N THR A 160 -19.68 6.65 -7.61
CA THR A 160 -18.30 6.16 -7.69
C THR A 160 -17.96 5.19 -6.56
N CYS A 161 -18.46 5.40 -5.34
CA CYS A 161 -18.30 4.45 -4.24
C CYS A 161 -18.96 3.10 -4.54
N VAL A 162 -20.17 3.09 -5.09
CA VAL A 162 -20.84 1.86 -5.53
C VAL A 162 -20.03 1.18 -6.64
N GLY A 163 -19.54 1.94 -7.62
CA GLY A 163 -18.66 1.42 -8.67
C GLY A 163 -17.38 0.79 -8.11
N CYS A 164 -16.71 1.44 -7.16
CA CYS A 164 -15.54 0.90 -6.46
C CYS A 164 -15.87 -0.37 -5.69
N PHE A 165 -17.02 -0.43 -5.03
CA PHE A 165 -17.50 -1.62 -4.33
C PHE A 165 -17.68 -2.79 -5.30
N LEU A 166 -18.39 -2.57 -6.42
CA LEU A 166 -18.60 -3.59 -7.44
C LEU A 166 -17.28 -4.06 -8.07
N PHE A 167 -16.39 -3.13 -8.40
CA PHE A 167 -15.06 -3.45 -8.91
C PHE A 167 -14.26 -4.32 -7.93
N THR A 168 -14.23 -3.92 -6.65
CA THR A 168 -13.48 -4.64 -5.62
C THR A 168 -14.08 -6.03 -5.40
N PHE A 169 -15.40 -6.14 -5.35
CA PHE A 169 -16.11 -7.40 -5.13
C PHE A 169 -15.91 -8.39 -6.28
N PHE A 170 -15.93 -7.93 -7.54
CA PHE A 170 -15.87 -8.82 -8.71
C PHE A 170 -14.47 -9.06 -9.26
N LEU A 171 -13.51 -8.13 -9.06
CA LEU A 171 -12.20 -8.19 -9.72
C LEU A 171 -11.03 -8.37 -8.76
N ILE A 172 -11.18 -8.09 -7.45
CA ILE A 172 -10.07 -8.17 -6.50
C ILE A 172 -10.20 -9.42 -5.61
N PRO A 173 -9.33 -10.43 -5.76
CA PRO A 173 -9.31 -11.58 -4.87
C PRO A 173 -8.75 -11.22 -3.48
N GLU A 174 -9.25 -11.88 -2.44
CA GLU A 174 -8.77 -11.72 -1.07
C GLU A 174 -7.43 -12.45 -0.90
N THR A 175 -6.38 -11.72 -0.51
CA THR A 175 -5.01 -12.21 -0.41
C THR A 175 -4.45 -12.19 1.01
N LYS A 176 -5.20 -11.69 1.99
CA LYS A 176 -4.74 -11.51 3.37
C LYS A 176 -4.21 -12.81 3.97
N GLY A 177 -2.99 -12.81 4.50
CA GLY A 177 -2.44 -13.97 5.21
C GLY A 177 -1.97 -15.13 4.31
N LEU A 178 -1.85 -14.90 3.00
CA LEU A 178 -1.13 -15.78 2.08
C LEU A 178 0.33 -15.30 1.90
N SER A 179 1.23 -16.24 1.62
CA SER A 179 2.59 -15.92 1.13
C SER A 179 2.54 -15.38 -0.31
N LEU A 180 3.60 -14.72 -0.77
CA LEU A 180 3.67 -14.20 -2.16
C LEU A 180 3.50 -15.31 -3.21
N GLU A 181 3.98 -16.51 -2.93
CA GLU A 181 3.88 -17.66 -3.82
C GLU A 181 2.47 -18.25 -3.83
N GLN A 182 1.82 -18.34 -2.67
CA GLN A 182 0.42 -18.74 -2.57
C GLN A 182 -0.52 -17.74 -3.25
N ILE A 183 -0.16 -16.45 -3.25
CA ILE A 183 -0.89 -15.42 -3.99
C ILE A 183 -0.82 -15.68 -5.50
N ASP A 184 0.36 -16.03 -6.04
CA ASP A 184 0.50 -16.35 -7.47
C ASP A 184 -0.37 -17.57 -7.87
N ILE A 185 -0.35 -18.63 -7.05
CA ILE A 185 -1.21 -19.81 -7.22
C ILE A 185 -2.70 -19.41 -7.18
N LEU A 186 -3.11 -18.53 -6.26
CA LEU A 186 -4.48 -18.03 -6.15
C LEU A 186 -4.91 -17.31 -7.45
N TYR A 187 -4.06 -16.44 -7.99
CA TYR A 187 -4.36 -15.69 -9.22
C TYR A 187 -4.44 -16.58 -10.46
N GLN A 188 -3.66 -17.65 -10.53
CA GLN A 188 -3.67 -18.58 -11.67
C GLN A 188 -4.88 -19.52 -11.66
N ASN A 189 -5.39 -19.88 -10.48
CA ASN A 189 -6.37 -20.97 -10.33
C ASN A 189 -7.79 -20.53 -9.99
N THR A 190 -8.01 -19.27 -9.60
CA THR A 190 -9.36 -18.78 -9.25
C THR A 190 -9.58 -17.32 -9.62
N ASN A 191 -10.85 -16.94 -9.71
CA ASN A 191 -11.29 -15.56 -9.84
C ASN A 191 -11.64 -14.94 -8.48
N ALA A 192 -11.85 -13.63 -8.45
CA ALA A 192 -12.10 -12.87 -7.21
C ALA A 192 -13.29 -13.41 -6.39
N ILE A 193 -14.38 -13.79 -7.06
CA ILE A 193 -15.60 -14.30 -6.40
C ILE A 193 -15.33 -15.58 -5.60
N ARG A 194 -14.52 -16.50 -6.13
CA ARG A 194 -14.22 -17.79 -5.48
C ARG A 194 -12.95 -17.78 -4.65
N SER A 195 -12.23 -16.66 -4.65
CA SER A 195 -10.93 -16.51 -4.00
C SER A 195 -10.97 -16.81 -2.50
N VAL A 196 -12.05 -16.44 -1.79
CA VAL A 196 -12.17 -16.63 -0.34
C VAL A 196 -12.13 -18.11 0.04
N SER A 197 -12.86 -18.95 -0.69
CA SER A 197 -12.92 -20.39 -0.42
C SER A 197 -11.64 -21.10 -0.84
N TYR A 198 -11.02 -20.69 -1.95
CA TYR A 198 -9.74 -21.23 -2.41
C TYR A 198 -8.58 -20.86 -1.47
N ARG A 199 -8.55 -19.60 -1.00
CA ARG A 199 -7.61 -19.12 0.01
C ARG A 199 -7.66 -19.95 1.28
N ARG A 200 -8.85 -20.34 1.75
CA ARG A 200 -8.99 -21.18 2.96
C ARG A 200 -8.34 -22.55 2.77
N GLN A 201 -8.46 -23.16 1.59
CA GLN A 201 -7.77 -24.42 1.27
C GLN A 201 -6.26 -24.24 1.26
N LEU A 202 -5.75 -23.20 0.58
CA LEU A 202 -4.31 -22.91 0.52
C LEU A 202 -3.68 -22.77 1.92
N ILE A 203 -4.41 -22.14 2.85
CA ILE A 203 -3.97 -22.00 4.23
C ILE A 203 -4.06 -23.32 5.00
N ALA A 204 -5.12 -24.10 4.80
CA ALA A 204 -5.32 -25.37 5.50
C ALA A 204 -4.32 -26.45 5.07
N GLU A 205 -3.91 -26.43 3.81
CA GLU A 205 -3.04 -27.44 3.20
C GLU A 205 -1.55 -27.04 3.23
N ASP A 206 -1.20 -25.84 3.74
CA ASP A 206 0.17 -25.26 3.74
C ASP A 206 0.88 -25.42 2.37
N VAL A 207 0.15 -25.16 1.29
CA VAL A 207 0.64 -25.42 -0.07
C VAL A 207 1.83 -24.48 -0.38
N ARG A 208 2.97 -25.09 -0.73
CA ARG A 208 4.21 -24.43 -1.15
C ARG A 208 4.47 -24.71 -2.63
N PRO A 209 5.14 -23.82 -3.37
CA PRO A 209 5.20 -23.81 -4.85
C PRO A 209 5.89 -25.00 -5.53
N ALA A 210 6.46 -25.96 -4.79
CA ALA A 210 7.04 -27.17 -5.38
C ALA A 210 5.99 -28.11 -6.02
N ALA A 211 4.69 -27.81 -5.87
CA ALA A 211 3.59 -28.56 -6.48
C ALA A 211 2.57 -27.61 -7.14
N PRO A 212 2.82 -27.11 -8.36
CA PRO A 212 1.92 -26.19 -9.07
C PRO A 212 0.53 -26.80 -9.40
N ASP A 213 0.41 -28.13 -9.34
CA ASP A 213 -0.82 -28.87 -9.64
C ASP A 213 -1.57 -29.37 -8.36
N ALA A 214 -1.15 -28.92 -7.17
CA ALA A 214 -1.56 -29.55 -5.91
C ALA A 214 -3.05 -29.39 -5.54
N VAL A 215 -3.73 -28.34 -6.02
CA VAL A 215 -5.10 -28.03 -5.56
C VAL A 215 -6.04 -27.96 -6.75
N ALA A 216 -6.76 -29.07 -6.98
CA ALA A 216 -7.88 -29.07 -7.92
C ALA A 216 -8.94 -28.06 -7.45
N PRO A 217 -9.59 -27.30 -8.36
CA PRO A 217 -10.63 -26.35 -7.98
C PRO A 217 -11.75 -27.07 -7.20
N MET A 218 -12.09 -26.56 -6.01
CA MET A 218 -13.12 -27.17 -5.17
C MET A 218 -14.47 -27.29 -5.91
N PRO A 219 -15.17 -28.45 -5.82
CA PRO A 219 -16.51 -28.61 -6.35
C PRO A 219 -17.47 -27.56 -5.80
N LYS A 220 -18.37 -27.04 -6.66
CA LYS A 220 -19.30 -25.94 -6.31
C LYS A 220 -20.09 -26.21 -5.02
N GLU A 221 -20.53 -27.46 -4.78
CA GLU A 221 -21.25 -27.84 -3.55
C GLU A 221 -20.47 -27.58 -2.25
N LYS A 222 -19.16 -27.84 -2.25
CA LYS A 222 -18.31 -27.55 -1.08
C LYS A 222 -18.06 -26.06 -0.92
N VAL A 223 -17.99 -25.31 -2.04
CA VAL A 223 -17.87 -23.84 -2.02
C VAL A 223 -19.11 -23.21 -1.37
N ASP A 224 -20.30 -23.71 -1.70
CA ASP A 224 -21.57 -23.19 -1.20
C ASP A 224 -21.80 -23.53 0.29
N GLN A 225 -21.36 -24.70 0.77
CA GLN A 225 -21.37 -25.04 2.19
C GLN A 225 -20.47 -24.11 3.02
N VAL A 226 -19.25 -23.87 2.56
CA VAL A 226 -18.26 -23.02 3.24
C VAL A 226 -18.64 -21.52 3.21
N HIS A 227 -19.44 -21.10 2.21
CA HIS A 227 -20.00 -19.75 2.16
C HIS A 227 -21.13 -19.56 3.20
N LYS A 228 -21.97 -20.58 3.39
CA LYS A 228 -23.10 -20.54 4.34
C LYS A 228 -22.70 -20.57 5.82
N GLU A 229 -21.55 -21.13 6.17
CA GLU A 229 -21.08 -21.17 7.57
C GLU A 229 -20.53 -19.83 8.08
N HIS A 230 -20.32 -18.85 7.21
CA HIS A 230 -19.59 -17.61 7.54
C HIS A 230 -20.28 -16.32 7.09
N VAL A 231 -21.55 -16.40 6.69
CA VAL A 231 -22.49 -15.26 6.57
C VAL A 231 -23.50 -15.37 7.71
#